data_AF-A0A5K1A3T5-F1
#
_entry.id   AF-A0A5K1A3T5-F1
#
_cell.length_a   1.000
_cell.length_b   1.000
_cell.length_c   1.000
_cell.angle_alpha   90.00
_cell.angle_beta   90.00
_cell.angle_gamma   90.00
#
_symmetry.space_group_name_H-M   'P 1'
#
loop_
_entity.id
_entity.type
_entity.pdbx_description
1 polymer ?
#
loop_
_entity_poly.entity_id
_entity_poly.type
_entity_poly.pdbx_seq_one_letter_code
_entity_poly.pdbx_strand_id
1 'polypeptide(L)' 'QDLGFPFLHPYLDSIGARFLQGANFAASGATVQHLNLTLFDGGISPMSLDYQLAQFAQLQDRSTECHKE' A
#
# COMPACT_ATOMS: atom_id res chain seq x y z
N GLN A 1 11.77 7.57 -19.65
CA GLN A 1 11.43 8.92 -19.15
C GLN A 1 11.61 8.88 -17.65
N ASP A 2 12.45 9.75 -17.10
CA ASP A 2 12.67 9.84 -15.67
C ASP A 2 12.15 11.21 -15.21
N LEU A 3 11.19 11.22 -14.28
CA LEU A 3 10.49 12.43 -13.84
C LEU A 3 11.34 13.28 -12.89
N GLY A 4 12.55 12.82 -12.53
CA GLY A 4 13.46 13.52 -11.62
C GLY A 4 13.03 13.49 -10.15
N PHE A 5 11.95 12.79 -9.85
CA PHE A 5 11.47 12.55 -8.49
C PHE A 5 11.74 11.10 -8.09
N PRO A 6 12.03 10.85 -6.81
CA PRO A 6 12.21 9.49 -6.33
C PRO A 6 10.93 8.67 -6.53
N PHE A 7 11.06 7.48 -7.11
CA PHE A 7 9.94 6.56 -7.33
C PHE A 7 9.47 5.95 -6.00
N LEU A 8 8.15 5.78 -5.87
CA LEU A 8 7.54 5.03 -4.78
C LEU A 8 7.60 3.53 -5.10
N HIS A 9 8.05 2.72 -4.14
CA HIS A 9 7.97 1.27 -4.27
C HIS A 9 6.52 0.78 -4.07
N PRO A 10 6.03 -0.22 -4.82
CA PRO A 10 4.77 -0.89 -4.47
C PRO A 10 4.88 -1.50 -3.07
N TYR A 11 3.88 -1.31 -2.22
CA TYR A 11 3.92 -1.83 -0.84
C TYR A 11 4.09 -3.36 -0.78
N LEU A 12 3.51 -4.09 -1.74
CA LEU A 12 3.61 -5.55 -1.84
C LEU A 12 4.94 -6.03 -2.48
N ASP A 13 5.87 -5.13 -2.77
CA ASP A 13 7.22 -5.49 -3.21
C ASP A 13 7.99 -6.10 -2.03
N SER A 14 8.03 -7.42 -1.98
CA SER A 14 8.17 -8.17 -0.72
C SER A 14 9.61 -8.50 -0.32
N ILE A 15 10.61 -8.30 -1.18
CA ILE A 15 11.99 -8.76 -0.92
C ILE A 15 12.99 -7.66 -1.24
N GLY A 16 13.63 -7.12 -0.20
CA GLY A 16 14.71 -6.13 -0.34
C GLY A 16 14.26 -4.73 -0.72
N ALA A 17 12.95 -4.48 -0.85
CA ALA A 17 12.42 -3.15 -1.11
C ALA A 17 12.80 -2.19 0.03
N ARG A 18 13.29 -1.00 -0.33
CA ARG A 18 13.63 0.08 0.60
C ARG A 18 12.60 1.18 0.43
N PHE A 19 11.68 1.30 1.37
CA PHE A 19 10.62 2.33 1.37
C PHE A 19 11.11 3.71 1.82
N LEU A 20 12.39 4.04 1.61
CA LEU A 20 12.99 5.31 2.06
C LEU A 20 12.34 6.52 1.40
N GLN A 21 11.89 6.35 0.17
CA GLN A 21 11.21 7.37 -0.61
C GLN A 21 9.68 7.27 -0.49
N GLY A 22 9.18 6.34 0.32
CA GLY A 22 7.77 6.01 0.48
C GLY A 22 7.35 4.73 -0.23
N ALA A 23 6.08 4.37 -0.02
CA ALA A 23 5.46 3.18 -0.56
C ALA A 23 4.09 3.52 -1.16
N ASN A 24 3.72 2.85 -2.25
CA ASN A 24 2.40 2.95 -2.87
C ASN A 24 1.50 1.80 -2.39
N PHE A 25 0.42 2.15 -1.71
CA PHE A 25 -0.61 1.22 -1.21
C PHE A 25 -1.85 1.16 -2.12
N ALA A 26 -1.89 1.97 -3.18
CA ALA A 26 -3.05 2.06 -4.04
C ALA A 26 -3.29 0.74 -4.77
N ALA A 27 -4.54 0.27 -4.71
CA ALA A 27 -5.01 -0.86 -5.49
C ALA A 27 -6.00 -0.38 -6.55
N SER A 28 -5.82 -0.84 -7.79
CA SER A 28 -6.75 -0.55 -8.87
C SER A 28 -8.14 -1.12 -8.54
N GLY A 29 -9.20 -0.36 -8.82
CA GLY A 29 -10.58 -0.77 -8.52
C GLY A 29 -10.94 -0.71 -7.03
N ALA A 30 -10.10 -0.10 -6.19
CA ALA A 30 -10.42 0.12 -4.79
C ALA A 30 -11.48 1.21 -4.60
N THR A 31 -12.29 1.05 -3.57
CA THR A 31 -13.33 2.00 -3.15
C THR A 31 -12.95 2.70 -1.85
N VAL A 32 -13.52 3.89 -1.63
CA VAL A 32 -13.31 4.65 -0.38
C VAL A 32 -13.87 3.90 0.82
N GLN A 33 -15.05 3.30 0.69
CA GLN A 33 -15.66 2.47 1.72
C GLN A 33 -15.49 1.00 1.37
N HIS A 34 -15.38 0.15 2.40
CA HIS A 34 -15.44 -1.28 2.24
C HIS A 34 -16.82 -1.71 1.74
N LEU A 35 -16.84 -2.56 0.72
CA LEU A 35 -18.07 -3.10 0.14
C LEU A 35 -18.07 -4.61 0.30
N ASN A 36 -19.24 -5.19 0.60
CA ASN A 36 -19.44 -6.64 0.63
C ASN A 36 -19.60 -7.22 -0.79
N LEU A 37 -18.72 -6.82 -1.70
CA LEU A 37 -18.63 -7.30 -3.08
C LEU A 37 -17.19 -7.77 -3.31
N THR A 38 -17.06 -8.86 -4.07
CA THR A 38 -15.74 -9.38 -4.41
C THR A 38 -15.28 -8.88 -5.78
N LEU A 39 -13.99 -9.06 -6.07
CA LEU A 39 -13.44 -8.80 -7.39
C LEU A 39 -14.14 -9.64 -8.47
N PHE A 40 -14.53 -10.87 -8.14
CA PHE A 40 -15.18 -11.80 -9.06
C PHE A 40 -16.68 -11.48 -9.27
N ASP A 41 -17.34 -10.90 -8.28
CA ASP A 41 -18.77 -10.56 -8.36
C ASP A 41 -19.02 -9.16 -8.93
N GLY A 42 -18.19 -8.18 -8.56
CA GLY A 42 -18.45 -6.77 -8.84
C GLY A 42 -17.29 -6.01 -9.48
N GLY A 43 -16.15 -6.67 -9.75
CA GLY A 43 -14.95 -6.00 -10.28
C GLY A 43 -14.32 -4.99 -9.30
N ILE A 44 -14.72 -5.04 -8.03
CA ILE A 44 -14.26 -4.13 -6.98
C ILE A 44 -13.12 -4.81 -6.23
N SER A 45 -12.03 -4.07 -6.04
CA SER A 45 -10.91 -4.55 -5.26
C SER A 45 -11.28 -4.63 -3.77
N PRO A 46 -10.93 -5.73 -3.08
CA PRO A 46 -11.15 -5.84 -1.64
C PRO A 46 -10.25 -4.89 -0.82
N MET A 47 -9.29 -4.22 -1.48
CA MET A 47 -8.31 -3.33 -0.87
C MET A 47 -8.87 -1.90 -0.75
N SER A 48 -9.98 -1.73 -0.04
CA SER A 48 -10.60 -0.41 0.18
C SER A 48 -9.69 0.56 0.93
N LEU A 49 -10.00 1.85 0.91
CA LEU A 49 -9.13 2.89 1.45
C LEU A 49 -8.78 2.67 2.94
N ASP A 50 -9.71 2.16 3.74
CA ASP A 50 -9.48 1.78 5.14
C ASP A 50 -8.41 0.68 5.28
N TYR A 51 -8.41 -0.34 4.42
CA TYR A 51 -7.35 -1.34 4.37
C TYR A 51 -6.01 -0.74 3.96
N GLN A 52 -6.00 0.15 2.96
CA GLN A 52 -4.77 0.84 2.52
C GLN A 52 -4.17 1.69 3.65
N LEU A 53 -5.01 2.37 4.44
CA LEU A 53 -4.59 3.13 5.62
C LEU A 53 -4.07 2.22 6.74
N ALA A 54 -4.71 1.07 6.98
CA ALA A 54 -4.25 0.10 7.97
C ALA A 54 -2.87 -0.48 7.61
N GLN A 55 -2.64 -0.77 6.31
CA GLN A 55 -1.33 -1.20 5.82
C GLN A 55 -0.26 -0.11 5.96
N PHE A 56 -0.62 1.14 5.70
CA PHE A 56 0.27 2.27 5.93
C PHE A 56 0.67 2.41 7.40
N ALA A 57 -0.30 2.36 8.33
CA ALA A 57 -0.02 2.40 9.76
C ALA A 57 0.92 1.27 10.20
N GLN A 58 0.65 0.05 9.72
CA GLN A 58 1.54 -1.09 9.99
C GLN A 58 2.96 -0.88 9.46
N LEU A 59 3.12 -0.27 8.26
CA LEU A 59 4.45 0.06 7.74
C LEU A 59 5.18 1.04 8.67
N GLN A 60 4.48 2.06 9.19
CA GLN A 60 5.08 3.03 10.12
C GLN A 60 5.54 2.35 11.41
N ASP A 61 4.70 1.49 11.99
CA ASP A 61 5.03 0.78 13.23
C ASP A 61 6.25 -0.12 13.06
N ARG A 62 6.28 -0.92 12.00
CA ARG A 62 7.41 -1.82 11.69
C ARG A 62 8.69 -1.06 11.35
N SER A 63 8.58 0.08 10.66
CA SER A 63 9.73 0.94 10.37
C SER A 63 10.30 1.54 11.65
N THR A 64 9.46 1.85 12.62
CA THR A 64 9.89 2.39 13.92
C THR A 64 10.54 1.33 14.78
N GLU A 65 10.00 0.11 14.79
CA GLU A 65 10.61 -1.05 15.46
C GLU A 65 12.00 -1.36 14.90
N CYS A 66 12.13 -1.47 13.57
CA CYS A 66 13.42 -1.71 12.90
C CYS A 66 14.47 -0.62 13.16
N HIS A 67 14.06 0.62 13.49
CA HIS A 67 14.99 1.71 13.79
C HIS A 67 15.48 1.70 15.25
N LYS A 68 14.81 0.95 16.14
CA LYS A 68 15.18 0.85 17.56
C LYS A 68 16.17 -0.29 17.82
N GLU A 69 16.29 -1.23 16.89
CA GLU A 69 17.31 -2.28 16.84
C GLU A 69 18.62 -1.76 16.22
#